data_AF-A0AB73ILQ0-F1
#
_entry.id   AF-A0AB73ILQ0-F1
#
_cell.length_a   1.000
_cell.length_b   1.000
_cell.length_c   1.000
_cell.angle_alpha   90.00
_cell.angle_beta   90.00
_cell.angle_gamma   90.00
#
_symmetry.space_group_name_H-M   'P 1'
#
loop_
_entity.id
_entity.type
_entity.pdbx_description
1 polymer ?
#
loop_
_entity_poly.entity_id
_entity_poly.type
_entity_poly.pdbx_seq_one_letter_code
_entity_poly.pdbx_strand_id
1 'polypeptide(L)' 'MVRSAKQVYRLTGRAAMYSPGAPSLANDIERRFWQQIATGITSEKAAQAVGASQAVGSRWFRYRGGMPLS' A
#
# COMPACT_ATOMS: atom_id res chain seq x y z
N MET A 1 8.17 17.05 -13.97
CA MET A 1 8.31 17.22 -15.43
C MET A 1 9.08 16.02 -15.97
N VAL A 2 8.40 15.05 -16.62
CA VAL A 2 9.06 13.84 -17.14
C VAL A 2 9.61 14.16 -18.54
N ARG A 3 10.88 13.80 -18.82
CA ARG A 3 11.46 13.98 -20.16
C ARG A 3 10.75 13.05 -21.16
N SER A 4 10.50 13.55 -22.36
CA SER A 4 9.89 12.73 -23.43
C SER A 4 10.77 11.52 -23.75
N ALA A 5 10.17 10.36 -23.99
CA ALA A 5 10.88 9.14 -24.41
C ALA A 5 11.79 9.38 -25.62
N LYS A 6 11.39 10.29 -26.52
CA LYS A 6 12.17 10.69 -27.71
C LYS A 6 13.47 11.43 -27.35
N GLN A 7 13.46 12.23 -26.29
CA GLN A 7 14.67 12.88 -25.78
C GLN A 7 15.60 11.88 -25.09
N VAL A 8 15.05 10.94 -24.32
CA VAL A 8 15.84 9.90 -23.65
C VAL A 8 16.58 9.06 -24.69
N TYR A 9 15.89 8.59 -25.73
CA TYR A 9 16.52 7.82 -26.82
C TYR A 9 17.64 8.59 -27.53
N ARG A 10 17.41 9.87 -27.84
CA ARG A 10 18.42 10.71 -28.50
C ARG A 10 19.70 10.87 -27.68
N LEU A 11 19.58 10.94 -26.35
CA LEU A 11 20.70 11.18 -25.45
C LEU A 11 21.44 9.89 -25.06
N THR A 12 20.75 8.75 -24.98
CA THR A 12 21.31 7.51 -24.41
C THR A 12 21.39 6.35 -25.40
N GLY A 13 20.73 6.43 -26.57
CA GLY A 13 20.61 5.34 -27.53
C GLY A 13 19.74 4.17 -27.07
N ARG A 14 19.10 4.28 -25.90
CA ARG A 14 18.24 3.24 -25.30
C ARG A 14 16.80 3.73 -25.22
N ALA A 15 15.85 2.83 -25.42
CA ALA A 15 14.44 3.11 -25.17
C ALA A 15 14.26 3.54 -23.70
N ALA A 16 13.29 4.43 -23.44
CA ALA A 16 12.98 4.84 -22.08
C ALA A 16 12.53 3.62 -21.26
N MET A 17 13.26 3.29 -20.20
CA MET A 17 12.82 2.29 -19.23
C MET A 17 11.90 2.96 -18.22
N TYR A 18 10.62 2.64 -18.31
CA TYR A 18 9.66 2.96 -17.25
C TYR A 18 9.76 1.90 -16.17
N SER A 19 9.92 2.33 -14.91
CA SER A 19 9.68 1.44 -13.78
C SER A 19 8.20 1.03 -13.79
N PRO A 20 7.84 -0.24 -13.56
CA PRO A 20 6.45 -0.68 -13.38
C PRO A 20 5.69 0.08 -12.29
N GLY A 21 6.38 0.88 -11.47
CA GLY A 21 5.84 1.56 -10.30
C GLY A 21 5.96 0.69 -9.06
N ALA A 22 5.71 1.28 -7.89
CA ALA A 22 5.57 0.51 -6.67
C ALA A 22 4.29 -0.32 -6.74
N PRO A 23 4.33 -1.63 -6.42
CA PRO A 23 3.15 -2.49 -6.51
C PRO A 23 2.00 -1.94 -5.66
N SER A 24 0.84 -1.70 -6.29
CA SER A 24 -0.33 -1.10 -5.64
C SER A 24 -1.02 -2.03 -4.64
N LEU A 25 -0.75 -3.33 -4.71
CA LEU A 25 -1.40 -4.37 -3.91
C LEU A 25 -1.33 -4.11 -2.40
N ALA A 26 -0.21 -3.59 -1.91
CA ALA A 26 -0.04 -3.27 -0.48
C ALA A 26 -1.03 -2.18 -0.02
N ASN A 27 -1.36 -1.21 -0.89
CA ASN A 27 -2.33 -0.17 -0.59
C ASN A 27 -3.77 -0.71 -0.55
N ASP A 28 -4.11 -1.67 -1.42
CA ASP A 28 -5.47 -2.25 -1.45
C ASP A 28 -5.78 -3.12 -0.23
N ILE A 29 -4.80 -3.93 0.22
CA ILE A 29 -4.97 -4.75 1.42
C ILE A 29 -5.08 -3.85 2.67
N GLU A 30 -4.22 -2.84 2.80
CA GLU A 30 -4.29 -1.89 3.91
C GLU A 30 -5.62 -1.09 3.88
N ARG A 31 -6.12 -0.73 2.69
CA ARG A 31 -7.43 -0.06 2.57
C ARG A 31 -8.59 -0.94 3.02
N ARG A 32 -8.60 -2.22 2.61
CA ARG A 32 -9.59 -3.21 3.07
C ARG A 32 -9.50 -3.43 4.58
N PHE A 33 -8.29 -3.40 5.15
CA PHE A 33 -8.10 -3.51 6.59
C PHE A 33 -8.81 -2.37 7.32
N TRP A 34 -8.67 -1.13 6.86
CA TRP A 34 -9.38 0.01 7.46
C TRP A 34 -10.90 -0.05 7.29
N GLN A 35 -11.40 -0.64 6.19
CA GLN A 35 -12.84 -0.91 6.03
C GLN A 35 -13.35 -1.89 7.08
N GLN A 36 -12.56 -2.91 7.45
CA GLN A 36 -12.90 -3.85 8.52
C GLN A 36 -12.83 -3.19 9.90
N ILE A 37 -11.79 -2.39 10.19
CA ILE A 37 -11.71 -1.63 11.45
C ILE A 37 -12.94 -0.73 11.65
N ALA A 38 -13.41 -0.09 10.58
CA ALA A 38 -14.61 0.77 10.62
C ALA A 38 -15.90 0.02 11.02
N THR A 39 -15.93 -1.31 10.95
CA THR A 39 -17.06 -2.12 11.45
C THR A 39 -16.98 -2.38 12.96
N GLY A 40 -15.99 -1.83 13.66
CA GLY A 40 -15.84 -1.93 15.11
C GLY A 40 -15.16 -3.21 15.61
N ILE A 41 -14.44 -3.93 14.75
CA ILE A 41 -13.70 -5.14 15.15
C ILE A 41 -12.24 -4.83 15.52
N THR A 42 -11.58 -5.77 16.20
CA THR A 42 -10.18 -5.61 16.61
C THR A 42 -9.21 -5.66 15.43
N SER A 43 -8.01 -5.11 15.63
CA SER A 43 -6.98 -5.07 14.60
C SER A 43 -6.52 -6.46 14.13
N GLU A 44 -6.52 -7.45 15.03
CA GLU A 44 -6.19 -8.83 14.74
C GLU A 44 -7.24 -9.48 13.83
N LYS A 45 -8.54 -9.26 14.12
CA LYS A 45 -9.64 -9.79 13.30
C LYS A 45 -9.68 -9.10 11.94
N ALA A 46 -9.47 -7.79 11.90
CA ALA A 46 -9.38 -7.04 10.65
C ALA A 46 -8.21 -7.51 9.76
N ALA A 47 -7.05 -7.80 10.36
CA ALA A 47 -5.89 -8.33 9.64
C ALA A 47 -6.17 -9.72 9.06
N GLN A 48 -6.75 -10.60 9.87
CA GLN A 48 -7.15 -11.94 9.42
C GLN A 48 -8.15 -11.87 8.25
N ALA A 49 -9.14 -10.98 8.32
CA ALA A 49 -10.16 -10.80 7.28
C ALA A 49 -9.59 -10.36 5.93
N VAL A 50 -8.44 -9.67 5.91
CA VAL A 50 -7.77 -9.25 4.67
C VAL A 50 -6.57 -10.13 4.28
N GLY A 51 -6.35 -11.23 5.01
CA GLY A 51 -5.23 -12.15 4.77
C GLY A 51 -3.87 -11.60 5.21
N ALA A 52 -3.83 -10.58 6.06
CA ALA A 52 -2.61 -10.07 6.67
C ALA A 52 -2.32 -10.80 7.99
N SER A 53 -1.04 -10.86 8.38
CA SER A 53 -0.68 -11.38 9.69
C SER A 53 -1.11 -10.41 10.79
N GLN A 54 -1.38 -10.92 12.00
CA GLN A 54 -1.75 -10.09 13.15
C GLN A 54 -0.71 -9.00 13.42
N ALA A 55 0.59 -9.32 13.34
CA ALA A 55 1.67 -8.35 13.53
C ALA A 55 1.61 -7.18 12.53
N VAL A 56 1.23 -7.44 11.28
CA VAL A 56 1.02 -6.39 10.26
C VAL A 56 -0.19 -5.52 10.61
N GLY A 57 -1.30 -6.14 11.02
CA GLY A 57 -2.50 -5.44 11.48
C GLY A 57 -2.23 -4.51 12.66
N SER A 58 -1.57 -5.02 13.70
CA SER A 58 -1.19 -4.22 14.87
C SER A 58 -0.24 -3.08 14.49
N ARG A 59 0.67 -3.29 13.52
CA ARG A 59 1.54 -2.22 13.01
C ARG A 59 0.73 -1.14 12.29
N TRP A 60 -0.13 -1.49 11.35
CA TRP A 60 -0.96 -0.50 10.66
C TRP A 60 -1.79 0.31 11.64
N PHE A 61 -2.45 -0.37 12.58
CA PHE A 61 -3.27 0.28 13.60
C PHE A 61 -2.48 1.30 14.42
N ARG A 62 -1.29 0.91 14.91
CA ARG A 62 -0.45 1.77 15.75
C ARG A 62 0.17 2.94 15.00
N TYR A 63 0.60 2.73 13.75
CA TYR A 63 1.32 3.75 12.97
C TYR A 63 0.41 4.75 12.23
N ARG A 64 -0.86 4.41 12.01
CA ARG A 64 -1.83 5.26 11.30
C ARG A 64 -2.85 5.93 12.22
N GLY A 65 -2.67 5.84 13.54
CA GLY A 65 -3.53 6.53 14.52
C GLY A 65 -4.85 5.82 14.85
N GLY A 66 -4.89 4.48 14.79
CA GLY A 66 -6.02 3.70 15.28
C GLY A 66 -6.20 3.89 16.80
N MET A 67 -7.43 4.15 17.23
CA MET A 67 -7.79 4.27 18.64
C MET A 67 -8.19 2.91 19.21
N PRO A 68 -7.51 2.38 20.25
CA PRO A 68 -7.84 1.09 20.82
C PRO A 68 -9.30 1.08 21.29
N LEU A 69 -9.98 -0.06 21.09
CA LEU A 69 -11.31 -0.26 21.64
C LEU A 69 -11.18 -0.30 23.18
N SER A 70 -11.87 0.63 23.84
CA SER A 70 -11.99 0.71 25.30
C SER A 70 -12.71 -0.50 25.88
#